data_AF-I1S4F0-F1
#
_entry.id   AF-I1S4F0-F1
#
_cell.length_a   1.000
_cell.length_b   1.000
_cell.length_c   1.000
_cell.angle_alpha   90.00
_cell.angle_beta   90.00
_cell.angle_gamma   90.00
#
_symmetry.space_group_name_H-M   'P 1'
#
loop_
_entity.id
_entity.type
_entity.pdbx_description
1 polymer ?
#
loop_
_entity_poly.entity_id
_entity_poly.type
_entity_poly.pdbx_seq_one_letter_code
_entity_poly.pdbx_strand_id
1 'polypeptide(L)'
;MLSIDDLMNPIEDPEQPEQPGQSDQPDEPDEPGQSGPSNQEDKPVKCTHCKIRDAVEGKSYCQPCTDSNKRSNENTRNKNKEKGKCSDCSEILDRVGSTCKKCNDKRNKKARERRKGKEKK
;
A
#
# COMPACT_ATOMS: atom_id res chain seq x y z
N MET A 1 -15.65 16.32 -46.09
CA MET A 1 -14.62 15.81 -45.16
C MET A 1 -14.08 17.01 -44.43
N LEU A 2 -14.48 17.19 -43.17
CA LEU A 2 -13.98 18.25 -42.29
C LEU A 2 -12.90 17.65 -41.38
N SER A 3 -11.86 18.43 -41.18
CA SER A 3 -10.52 18.13 -40.64
C SER A 3 -10.50 17.85 -39.14
N ILE A 4 -9.48 17.10 -38.71
CA ILE A 4 -9.26 16.64 -37.31
C ILE A 4 -8.70 17.75 -36.41
N ASP A 5 -8.29 18.89 -36.99
CA ASP A 5 -7.62 19.99 -36.28
C ASP A 5 -8.54 20.88 -35.41
N ASP A 6 -9.84 20.59 -35.30
CA ASP A 6 -10.79 21.34 -34.46
C ASP A 6 -11.05 20.70 -33.07
N LEU A 7 -10.30 19.66 -32.70
CA LEU A 7 -10.48 18.90 -31.45
C LEU A 7 -9.42 19.17 -30.37
N MET A 8 -8.63 20.22 -30.53
CA MET A 8 -7.67 20.70 -29.52
C MET A 8 -8.12 22.06 -28.98
N ASN A 9 -9.30 22.10 -28.35
CA ASN A 9 -9.60 23.20 -27.44
C ASN A 9 -8.84 22.96 -26.12
N PRO A 10 -7.92 23.85 -25.71
CA PRO A 10 -7.33 23.81 -24.39
C PRO A 10 -8.42 24.14 -23.37
N ILE A 11 -8.66 23.23 -22.42
CA ILE A 11 -9.49 23.51 -21.25
C ILE A 11 -8.71 24.53 -20.42
N GLU A 12 -9.25 25.75 -20.34
CA GLU A 12 -8.75 26.80 -19.45
C GLU A 12 -8.79 26.30 -18.00
N ASP A 13 -7.62 26.33 -17.36
CA ASP A 13 -7.41 25.98 -15.96
C ASP A 13 -8.04 27.07 -15.09
N PRO A 14 -9.04 26.77 -14.23
CA PRO A 14 -9.54 27.78 -13.31
C PRO A 14 -8.49 28.02 -12.21
N GLU A 15 -7.84 29.18 -12.30
CA GLU A 15 -7.02 29.78 -11.24
C GLU A 15 -7.73 29.64 -9.88
N GLN A 16 -7.08 28.96 -8.91
CA GLN A 16 -7.42 29.08 -7.50
C GLN A 16 -6.63 30.25 -6.89
N PRO A 17 -7.28 31.31 -6.37
CA PRO A 17 -6.62 32.25 -5.49
C PRO A 17 -6.78 31.81 -4.02
N GLU A 18 -5.62 31.50 -3.45
CA GLU A 18 -5.10 31.87 -2.12
C GLU A 18 -5.98 31.72 -0.87
N GLN A 19 -5.52 30.87 0.07
CA GLN A 19 -5.89 30.95 1.48
C GLN A 19 -4.91 31.85 2.24
N PRO A 20 -5.41 32.81 3.02
CA PRO A 20 -4.67 33.33 4.17
C PRO A 20 -5.45 33.15 5.47
N GLY A 21 -4.76 32.71 6.53
CA GLY A 21 -5.32 32.77 7.89
C GLY A 21 -4.66 31.85 8.91
N GLN A 22 -3.42 32.17 9.31
CA GLN A 22 -2.91 31.87 10.65
C GLN A 22 -3.79 32.65 11.66
N SER A 23 -4.33 32.06 12.72
CA SER A 23 -3.79 31.95 14.08
C SER A 23 -5.00 31.49 14.92
N ASP A 24 -4.92 30.58 15.88
CA ASP A 24 -4.46 30.82 17.24
C ASP A 24 -4.30 29.46 17.95
N GLN A 25 -3.14 29.24 18.58
CA GLN A 25 -2.99 28.23 19.63
C GLN A 25 -3.70 28.72 20.91
N PRO A 26 -4.16 27.80 21.76
CA PRO A 26 -3.57 27.80 23.09
C PRO A 26 -3.20 26.41 23.62
N ASP A 27 -2.24 26.47 24.54
CA ASP A 27 -1.53 25.48 25.37
C ASP A 27 -2.19 24.13 25.73
N GLU A 28 -1.34 23.08 25.75
CA GLU A 28 -1.52 21.81 26.48
C GLU A 28 -1.52 22.04 28.01
N PRO A 29 -2.03 21.10 28.84
CA PRO A 29 -1.11 20.06 29.36
C PRO A 29 -1.72 18.66 29.68
N ASP A 30 -0.85 17.65 29.56
CA ASP A 30 -0.66 16.43 30.37
C ASP A 30 -1.84 15.45 30.66
N GLU A 31 -1.75 14.21 30.15
CA GLU A 31 -1.63 12.99 31.00
C GLU A 31 -1.42 11.69 30.17
N PRO A 32 -0.58 10.73 30.63
CA PRO A 32 -0.37 9.44 29.99
C PRO A 32 -1.42 8.42 30.47
N GLY A 33 -2.61 8.46 29.87
CA GLY A 33 -3.71 7.55 30.15
C GLY A 33 -3.58 6.18 29.44
N GLN A 34 -3.59 5.12 30.23
CA GLN A 34 -3.34 3.72 29.88
C GLN A 34 -4.21 3.15 28.75
N SER A 35 -3.59 2.28 27.95
CA SER A 35 -4.22 1.43 26.94
C SER A 35 -5.22 0.44 27.58
N GLY A 36 -6.47 0.84 27.77
CA GLY A 36 -7.56 -0.08 28.01
C GLY A 36 -7.97 -0.80 26.71
N PRO A 37 -8.38 -2.09 26.74
CA PRO A 37 -8.95 -2.74 25.58
C PRO A 37 -10.28 -2.05 25.28
N SER A 38 -10.29 -1.19 24.25
CA SER A 38 -11.50 -0.48 23.84
C SER A 38 -12.45 -1.51 23.21
N ASN A 39 -13.40 -2.00 24.02
CA ASN A 39 -14.65 -2.60 23.56
C ASN A 39 -15.45 -1.52 22.80
N GLN A 40 -15.03 -1.19 21.58
CA GLN A 40 -15.86 -0.45 20.64
C GLN A 40 -16.62 -1.47 19.80
N GLU A 41 -17.89 -1.63 20.13
CA GLU A 41 -18.88 -2.33 19.34
C GLU A 41 -18.81 -1.86 17.87
N ASP A 42 -18.51 -2.80 16.98
CA ASP A 42 -18.76 -2.87 15.53
C ASP A 42 -18.88 -1.57 14.71
N LYS A 43 -17.98 -0.60 14.91
CA LYS A 43 -17.80 0.45 13.87
C LYS A 43 -16.99 -0.15 12.73
N PRO A 44 -17.53 -0.19 11.49
CA PRO A 44 -16.78 -0.71 10.36
C PRO A 44 -15.51 0.13 10.19
N VAL A 45 -14.36 -0.52 10.30
CA VAL A 45 -13.05 0.12 10.15
C VAL A 45 -13.00 0.70 8.74
N LYS A 46 -12.70 1.99 8.59
CA LYS A 46 -12.57 2.61 7.26
C LYS A 46 -11.33 2.08 6.54
N CYS A 47 -11.41 1.96 5.21
CA CYS A 47 -10.28 1.58 4.37
C CYS A 47 -9.09 2.53 4.57
N THR A 48 -7.94 1.99 4.93
CA THR A 48 -6.70 2.78 5.15
C THR A 48 -6.21 3.48 3.88
N HIS A 49 -6.50 2.93 2.71
CA HIS A 49 -6.03 3.47 1.42
C HIS A 49 -6.91 4.58 0.87
N CYS A 50 -8.23 4.36 0.77
CA CYS A 50 -9.13 5.34 0.16
C CYS A 50 -9.90 6.18 1.18
N LYS A 51 -9.96 5.77 2.46
CA LYS A 51 -10.67 6.43 3.57
C LYS A 51 -12.18 6.70 3.36
N ILE A 52 -12.72 6.38 2.19
CA ILE A 52 -14.12 6.62 1.79
C ILE A 52 -14.99 5.41 2.14
N ARG A 53 -14.55 4.22 1.76
CA ARG A 53 -15.30 2.97 1.92
C ARG A 53 -14.89 2.25 3.18
N ASP A 54 -15.80 1.43 3.70
CA ASP A 54 -15.52 0.52 4.80
C ASP A 54 -14.53 -0.57 4.35
N ALA A 55 -13.63 -0.93 5.24
CA ALA A 55 -12.73 -2.05 5.07
C ALA A 55 -13.52 -3.36 5.15
N VAL A 56 -13.03 -4.38 4.45
CA VAL A 56 -13.57 -5.72 4.56
C VAL A 56 -13.26 -6.26 5.96
N GLU A 57 -14.17 -7.03 6.53
CA GLU A 57 -13.98 -7.68 7.84
C GLU A 57 -12.63 -8.42 7.91
N GLY A 58 -11.87 -8.18 8.98
CA GLY A 58 -10.53 -8.73 9.16
C GLY A 58 -9.44 -8.15 8.25
N LYS A 59 -9.72 -7.12 7.45
CA LYS A 59 -8.74 -6.44 6.57
C LYS A 59 -8.69 -4.95 6.84
N SER A 60 -7.60 -4.32 6.40
CA SER A 60 -7.39 -2.86 6.48
C SER A 60 -7.81 -2.11 5.21
N TYR A 61 -8.29 -2.82 4.19
CA TYR A 61 -8.66 -2.26 2.89
C TYR A 61 -10.10 -2.62 2.53
N CYS A 62 -10.78 -1.73 1.80
CA CYS A 62 -12.05 -2.05 1.15
C CYS A 62 -11.84 -3.05 0.02
N GLN A 63 -12.93 -3.68 -0.42
CA GLN A 63 -12.89 -4.69 -1.48
C GLN A 63 -12.26 -4.14 -2.79
N PRO A 64 -12.64 -2.95 -3.30
CA PRO A 64 -12.02 -2.40 -4.51
C PRO A 64 -10.52 -2.12 -4.37
N CYS A 65 -10.07 -1.62 -3.22
CA CYS A 65 -8.64 -1.39 -2.96
C CYS A 65 -7.87 -2.71 -2.86
N THR A 66 -8.47 -3.75 -2.28
CA THR A 66 -7.88 -5.09 -2.23
C THR A 66 -7.70 -5.64 -3.64
N ASP A 67 -8.73 -5.55 -4.48
CA ASP A 67 -8.68 -6.06 -5.86
C ASP A 67 -7.73 -5.25 -6.74
N SER A 68 -7.67 -3.94 -6.55
CA SER A 68 -6.70 -3.07 -7.21
C SER A 68 -5.27 -3.42 -6.80
N ASN A 69 -5.00 -3.57 -5.50
CA ASN A 69 -3.69 -3.94 -4.99
C ASN A 69 -3.25 -5.33 -5.49
N LYS A 70 -4.17 -6.30 -5.55
CA LYS A 70 -3.91 -7.63 -6.12
C LYS A 70 -3.49 -7.52 -7.59
N ARG A 71 -4.26 -6.80 -8.40
CA ARG A 71 -3.96 -6.57 -9.83
C ARG A 71 -2.62 -5.87 -10.03
N SER A 72 -2.34 -4.83 -9.25
CA SER A 72 -1.08 -4.09 -9.32
C SER A 72 0.14 -4.98 -8.97
N ASN A 73 0.02 -5.78 -7.91
CA ASN A 73 1.07 -6.72 -7.52
C ASN A 73 1.29 -7.80 -8.58
N GLU A 74 0.23 -8.32 -9.18
CA GLU A 74 0.33 -9.31 -10.26
C GLU A 74 1.00 -8.72 -11.50
N ASN A 75 0.60 -7.53 -11.94
CA ASN A 75 1.24 -6.82 -13.05
C ASN A 75 2.73 -6.58 -12.77
N THR A 76 3.09 -6.16 -11.56
CA THR A 76 4.50 -5.98 -11.16
C THR A 76 5.29 -7.29 -11.23
N ARG A 77 4.71 -8.40 -10.76
CA ARG A 77 5.35 -9.72 -10.86
C ARG A 77 5.54 -10.16 -12.31
N ASN A 78 4.55 -9.94 -13.16
CA ASN A 78 4.63 -10.28 -14.58
C ASN A 78 5.70 -9.45 -15.30
N LYS A 79 5.72 -8.12 -15.08
CA LYS A 79 6.78 -7.24 -15.58
C LYS A 79 8.17 -7.66 -15.13
N ASN A 80 8.31 -8.08 -13.87
CA ASN A 80 9.59 -8.56 -13.35
C ASN A 80 9.97 -9.90 -14.01
N LYS A 81 9.02 -10.82 -14.18
CA LYS A 81 9.24 -12.09 -14.87
C LYS A 81 9.71 -11.90 -16.31
N GLU A 82 9.05 -11.01 -17.06
CA GLU A 82 9.43 -10.67 -18.45
C GLU A 82 10.83 -10.07 -18.54
N LYS A 83 11.21 -9.24 -17.57
CA LYS A 83 12.53 -8.61 -17.49
C LYS A 83 13.61 -9.50 -16.87
N GLY A 84 13.28 -10.75 -16.52
CA GLY A 84 14.20 -11.65 -15.81
C GLY A 84 14.63 -11.12 -14.44
N LYS A 85 13.75 -10.39 -13.74
CA LYS A 85 14.00 -9.76 -12.44
C LYS A 85 13.35 -10.54 -11.30
N CYS A 86 13.99 -10.48 -10.14
CA CYS A 86 13.52 -11.01 -8.87
C CYS A 86 12.21 -10.33 -8.44
N SER A 87 11.22 -11.12 -8.02
CA SER A 87 9.92 -10.60 -7.54
C SER A 87 10.02 -9.81 -6.23
N ASP A 88 11.08 -10.03 -5.44
CA ASP A 88 11.21 -9.45 -4.10
C ASP A 88 12.09 -8.19 -4.08
N CYS A 89 13.23 -8.20 -4.80
CA CYS A 89 14.20 -7.10 -4.80
C CYS A 89 14.34 -6.38 -6.15
N SER A 90 13.65 -6.84 -7.20
CA SER A 90 13.72 -6.27 -8.56
C SER A 90 15.12 -6.25 -9.20
N GLU A 91 16.11 -6.93 -8.62
CA GLU A 91 17.42 -7.20 -9.25
C GLU A 91 17.30 -8.31 -10.31
N ILE A 92 18.26 -8.38 -11.23
CA ILE A 92 18.33 -9.46 -12.24
C ILE A 92 18.45 -10.82 -11.55
N LEU A 93 17.72 -11.82 -12.07
CA LEU A 93 17.76 -13.19 -11.58
C LEU A 93 19.10 -13.85 -11.90
N ASP A 94 19.70 -14.43 -10.87
CA ASP A 94 20.93 -15.23 -10.91
C ASP A 94 20.64 -16.75 -10.89
N ARG A 95 19.36 -17.14 -10.96
CA ARG A 95 18.90 -18.53 -10.93
C ARG A 95 17.56 -18.69 -11.63
N VAL A 96 17.23 -19.93 -11.99
CA VAL A 96 15.87 -20.29 -12.43
C VAL A 96 14.88 -20.14 -11.28
N GLY A 97 13.78 -19.43 -11.54
CA GLY A 97 12.69 -19.20 -10.59
C GLY A 97 12.15 -17.76 -10.63
N SER A 98 11.39 -17.39 -9.59
CA SER A 98 10.82 -16.04 -9.42
C SER A 98 11.64 -15.14 -8.49
N THR A 99 12.64 -15.69 -7.78
CA THR A 99 13.43 -14.97 -6.78
C THR A 99 14.92 -15.22 -6.99
N CYS A 100 15.74 -14.19 -6.73
CA CYS A 100 17.20 -14.33 -6.77
C CYS A 100 17.70 -15.19 -5.60
N LYS A 101 18.93 -15.71 -5.72
CA LYS A 101 19.56 -16.55 -4.70
C LYS A 101 19.61 -15.86 -3.34
N LYS A 102 19.99 -14.58 -3.30
CA LYS A 102 20.04 -13.78 -2.06
C LYS A 102 18.70 -13.76 -1.32
N CYS A 103 17.62 -13.45 -2.02
CA CYS A 103 16.27 -13.42 -1.41
C CYS A 103 15.81 -14.81 -1.00
N ASN A 104 16.08 -15.83 -1.81
CA ASN A 104 15.74 -17.21 -1.50
C ASN A 104 16.48 -17.71 -0.24
N ASP A 105 17.79 -17.47 -0.14
CA ASP A 105 18.61 -17.87 1.01
C ASP A 105 18.18 -17.14 2.28
N LYS A 106 17.87 -15.84 2.18
CA LYS A 106 17.31 -15.06 3.30
C LYS A 106 15.98 -15.64 3.78
N ARG A 107 15.10 -16.02 2.86
CA ARG A 107 13.80 -16.65 3.17
C ARG A 107 13.99 -18.02 3.83
N ASN A 108 14.90 -18.83 3.31
CA ASN A 108 15.23 -20.15 3.87
C ASN A 108 15.84 -20.04 5.28
N LYS A 109 16.73 -19.08 5.51
CA LYS A 109 17.29 -18.80 6.84
C LYS A 109 16.18 -18.48 7.85
N LYS A 110 15.30 -17.53 7.52
CA LYS A 110 14.15 -17.18 8.38
C LYS A 110 13.23 -18.37 8.63
N ALA A 111 12.98 -19.21 7.62
CA ALA A 111 12.17 -20.42 7.78
C ALA A 111 12.81 -21.42 8.74
N ARG A 112 14.14 -21.62 8.67
CA ARG A 112 14.88 -22.48 9.61
C ARG A 112 14.83 -21.93 11.04
N GLU A 113 15.03 -20.64 11.22
CA GLU A 113 14.95 -19.98 12.54
C GLU A 113 13.54 -20.14 13.16
N ARG A 114 12.49 -19.94 12.37
CA ARG A 114 11.10 -20.15 12.81
C ARG A 114 10.81 -21.59 13.23
N ARG A 115 11.38 -22.59 12.53
CA ARG A 115 11.21 -24.00 12.92
C ARG A 115 11.90 -24.30 14.26
N LYS A 116 13.15 -23.86 14.42
CA LYS A 116 13.90 -24.00 15.67
C LYS A 116 13.21 -23.32 16.86
N GLY A 117 12.58 -22.16 16.64
CA GLY A 117 11.83 -21.47 17.69
C GLY A 117 10.54 -22.17 18.11
N LYS A 118 9.88 -22.89 17.19
CA LYS A 118 8.68 -23.69 17.49
C LYS A 118 9.01 -24.99 18.24
N GLU A 119 10.19 -25.56 18.03
CA GLU A 119 10.64 -26.76 18.76
C GLU A 119 11.09 -26.45 20.20
N LYS A 120 11.29 -25.18 20.55
CA LYS A 120 11.75 -24.73 21.87
C LYS A 120 10.63 -24.23 22.79
N LYS A 121 9.37 -24.29 22.35
CA LYS A 121 8.21 -23.77 23.08
C LYS A 121 7.24 -24.91 23.35
#